data_AF-A0A933ZBF1-F1
#
_entry.id   AF-A0A933ZBF1-F1
#
_cell.length_a   1.000
_cell.length_b   1.000
_cell.length_c   1.000
_cell.angle_alpha   90.00
_cell.angle_beta   90.00
_cell.angle_gamma   90.00
#
_symmetry.space_group_name_H-M   'P 1'
#
loop_
_entity.id
_entity.type
_entity.pdbx_description
1 polymer ?
#
loop_
_entity_poly.entity_id
_entity_poly.type
_entity_poly.pdbx_seq_one_letter_code
_entity_poly.pdbx_strand_id
1 'polypeptide(L)'
;MSQRLFAWVLTLGVAGCAVDPGSVEYASAPDGIEQAEQASSVACQAFSSANTEFSPVQKAGSGLPSGADRIAWTRPAARTYSAAFSGTPGQPAGHEGVDYVHDDTSVSEVPVKASAAGVVAYVRKGCQQSSMFGHNTSARECGGGWGNHVVISHGKNVYTRYAHLLPGSIQWTVGDRVALGQPIGIMGNSGRSEVRHLHFELGTRAAAFNPCTASQSLDAVYDSEKLPYGNAPTRPLGEISCPAGYGLSQVNGAGGRLCINETSGDAWGPFTQGMVDRCKQYGGGPACDTNRWSKSMAVGLYGTEGCPVGSCFDDLVGYCAESRGNGNVDAFGPFPAWLVAKCNAAGGGATACSSARWNRNFLASLLP
;
A
#
# COMPACT_ATOMS: atom_id res chain seq x y z
N MET A 1 54.34 24.42 14.83
CA MET A 1 53.22 24.99 14.06
C MET A 1 53.22 24.38 12.66
N SER A 2 52.04 23.94 12.20
CA SER A 2 51.70 23.52 10.83
C SER A 2 52.12 22.11 10.35
N GLN A 3 51.31 21.10 10.68
CA GLN A 3 51.14 19.92 9.82
C GLN A 3 49.98 20.19 8.85
N ARG A 4 50.21 19.98 7.56
CA ARG A 4 49.23 20.17 6.48
C ARG A 4 48.29 18.97 6.43
N LEU A 5 46.98 19.24 6.53
CA LEU A 5 45.90 18.27 6.31
C LEU A 5 45.93 17.73 4.87
N PHE A 6 45.89 16.41 4.74
CA PHE A 6 45.42 15.74 3.52
C PHE A 6 43.89 15.71 3.57
N ALA A 7 43.28 16.28 2.53
CA ALA A 7 41.84 16.34 2.32
C ALA A 7 41.29 14.92 2.08
N TRP A 8 40.36 14.49 2.94
CA TRP A 8 39.51 13.35 2.66
C TRP A 8 38.43 13.76 1.66
N VAL A 9 38.29 12.93 0.63
CA VAL A 9 37.27 12.96 -0.40
C VAL A 9 35.89 13.06 0.26
N LEU A 10 35.14 14.11 -0.07
CA LEU A 10 33.71 14.19 0.21
C LEU A 10 33.02 13.01 -0.48
N THR A 11 32.55 12.05 0.29
CA THR A 11 31.39 11.25 -0.06
C THR A 11 30.21 12.21 -0.20
N LEU A 12 29.86 12.54 -1.44
CA LEU A 12 28.56 13.12 -1.75
C LEU A 12 27.50 12.13 -1.26
N GLY A 13 26.88 12.47 -0.13
CA GLY A 13 25.72 11.77 0.37
C GLY A 13 24.66 11.76 -0.72
N VAL A 14 24.15 10.57 -1.01
CA VAL A 14 22.95 10.38 -1.82
C VAL A 14 21.84 11.09 -1.05
N ALA A 15 21.45 12.29 -1.51
CA ALA A 15 20.29 12.99 -0.98
C ALA A 15 19.08 12.07 -1.19
N GLY A 16 18.56 11.52 -0.10
CA GLY A 16 17.36 10.70 -0.10
C GLY A 16 16.21 11.49 -0.72
N CYS A 17 15.48 10.83 -1.62
CA CYS A 17 14.29 11.36 -2.24
C CYS A 17 13.20 11.56 -1.17
N ALA A 18 13.18 12.71 -0.51
CA ALA A 18 12.00 13.16 0.22
C ALA A 18 11.04 13.77 -0.81
N VAL A 19 10.04 13.01 -1.23
CA VAL A 19 8.81 13.59 -1.80
C VAL A 19 8.06 14.22 -0.63
N ASP A 20 8.20 15.53 -0.47
CA ASP A 20 7.52 16.30 0.58
C ASP A 20 5.99 16.10 0.44
N PRO A 21 5.27 15.65 1.48
CA PRO A 21 3.81 15.65 1.48
C PRO A 21 3.31 17.10 1.60
N GLY A 22 3.50 17.89 0.55
CA GLY A 22 2.98 19.26 0.49
C GLY A 22 1.50 19.28 0.86
N SER A 23 1.11 20.25 1.70
CA SER A 23 -0.26 20.48 2.17
C SER A 23 -1.26 20.46 1.01
N VAL A 24 -1.99 19.35 0.85
CA VAL A 24 -3.09 19.26 -0.08
C VAL A 24 -4.34 19.75 0.65
N GLU A 25 -4.87 20.90 0.24
CA GLU A 25 -6.29 21.19 0.45
C GLU A 25 -7.07 20.11 -0.31
N TYR A 26 -7.75 19.24 0.43
CA TYR A 26 -8.56 18.16 -0.13
C TYR A 26 -9.71 18.76 -0.94
N ALA A 27 -9.54 18.83 -2.27
CA ALA A 27 -10.64 19.14 -3.17
C ALA A 27 -11.69 18.03 -3.04
N SER A 28 -12.93 18.44 -2.80
CA SER A 28 -14.11 17.58 -2.72
C SER A 28 -14.19 16.65 -3.93
N ALA A 29 -14.42 15.36 -3.68
CA ALA A 29 -14.52 14.32 -4.69
C ALA A 29 -15.57 14.66 -5.78
N PRO A 30 -15.31 14.36 -7.06
CA PRO A 30 -16.32 14.48 -8.09
C PRO A 30 -17.39 13.40 -7.96
N ASP A 31 -18.64 13.82 -8.08
CA ASP A 31 -19.84 12.98 -8.14
C ASP A 31 -19.73 11.94 -9.26
N GLY A 32 -19.88 10.64 -8.93
CA GLY A 32 -19.88 9.59 -9.94
C GLY A 32 -19.61 8.17 -9.45
N ILE A 33 -20.32 7.72 -8.40
CA ILE A 33 -20.52 6.29 -8.12
C ILE A 33 -22.03 6.05 -8.10
N GLU A 34 -22.62 5.74 -9.25
CA GLU A 34 -23.96 5.14 -9.35
C GLU A 34 -23.80 3.66 -9.70
N GLN A 35 -24.54 2.68 -9.19
CA GLN A 35 -25.54 2.59 -8.13
C GLN A 35 -25.59 1.08 -7.80
N ALA A 36 -25.65 0.72 -6.52
CA ALA A 36 -26.35 -0.48 -6.07
C ALA A 36 -26.99 -0.19 -4.71
N GLU A 37 -28.30 0.04 -4.79
CA GLU A 37 -29.36 -0.04 -3.78
C GLU A 37 -29.41 0.99 -2.64
N GLN A 38 -30.37 1.92 -2.80
CA GLN A 38 -30.97 2.70 -1.71
C GLN A 38 -31.78 1.79 -0.78
N ALA A 39 -31.46 1.82 0.52
CA ALA A 39 -32.38 2.23 1.59
C ALA A 39 -31.75 2.02 2.98
N SER A 40 -31.46 3.11 3.70
CA SER A 40 -31.95 3.35 5.06
C SER A 40 -31.13 4.46 5.74
N SER A 41 -31.85 5.49 6.16
CA SER A 41 -31.39 6.65 6.93
C SER A 41 -30.93 6.25 8.34
N VAL A 42 -29.66 5.84 8.46
CA VAL A 42 -28.62 6.21 9.44
C VAL A 42 -27.38 5.53 8.87
N ALA A 43 -26.48 6.25 8.20
CA ALA A 43 -25.22 5.65 7.78
C ALA A 43 -24.41 5.36 9.04
N CYS A 44 -24.46 4.14 9.58
CA CYS A 44 -23.66 3.79 10.74
C CYS A 44 -22.20 3.88 10.34
N GLN A 45 -21.53 4.89 10.89
CA GLN A 45 -20.14 5.21 10.59
C GLN A 45 -19.17 4.36 11.42
N ALA A 46 -19.64 3.74 12.50
CA ALA A 46 -18.92 2.75 13.31
C ALA A 46 -19.89 1.97 14.21
N PHE A 47 -19.67 0.67 14.36
CA PHE A 47 -20.43 -0.16 15.29
C PHE A 47 -19.78 -0.15 16.68
N SER A 48 -20.49 0.42 17.66
CA SER A 48 -20.04 0.51 19.05
C SER A 48 -20.91 -0.33 19.98
N SER A 49 -20.28 -1.22 20.74
CA SER A 49 -20.92 -2.14 21.67
C SER A 49 -19.86 -2.69 22.63
N ALA A 50 -20.26 -3.04 23.85
CA ALA A 50 -19.44 -3.77 24.82
C ALA A 50 -19.88 -5.23 25.00
N ASN A 51 -20.90 -5.66 24.25
CA ASN A 51 -21.51 -6.98 24.39
C ASN A 51 -20.67 -8.07 23.75
N THR A 52 -20.90 -9.31 24.17
CA THR A 52 -20.34 -10.50 23.52
C THR A 52 -20.94 -10.67 22.13
N GLU A 53 -20.08 -10.94 21.16
CA GLU A 53 -20.41 -11.16 19.77
C GLU A 53 -19.75 -12.46 19.31
N PHE A 54 -20.41 -13.21 18.44
CA PHE A 54 -19.86 -14.45 17.91
C PHE A 54 -19.75 -14.34 16.41
N SER A 55 -18.58 -14.72 15.89
CA SER A 55 -18.30 -14.77 14.47
C SER A 55 -17.74 -16.15 14.13
N PRO A 56 -18.18 -16.79 13.03
CA PRO A 56 -17.64 -18.08 12.62
C PRO A 56 -16.14 -18.00 12.32
N VAL A 57 -15.42 -19.06 12.66
CA VAL A 57 -14.01 -19.22 12.24
C VAL A 57 -13.94 -19.20 10.72
N GLN A 58 -13.06 -18.35 10.21
CA GLN A 58 -12.81 -18.13 8.79
C GLN A 58 -12.06 -19.31 8.19
N LYS A 59 -12.31 -19.57 6.91
CA LYS A 59 -11.60 -20.63 6.18
C LYS A 59 -10.24 -20.13 5.71
N ALA A 60 -9.22 -20.97 5.80
CA ALA A 60 -7.93 -20.66 5.20
C ALA A 60 -8.01 -20.73 3.67
N GLY A 61 -7.44 -19.73 3.01
CA GLY A 61 -7.21 -19.70 1.57
C GLY A 61 -5.88 -20.33 1.18
N SER A 62 -5.69 -20.57 -0.12
CA SER A 62 -4.40 -20.96 -0.69
C SER A 62 -3.70 -19.76 -1.32
N GLY A 63 -2.38 -19.65 -1.15
CA GLY A 63 -1.59 -18.57 -1.75
C GLY A 63 -1.98 -17.19 -1.23
N LEU A 64 -2.19 -16.25 -2.15
CA LEU A 64 -2.68 -14.90 -1.89
C LEU A 64 -4.06 -14.69 -2.54
N PRO A 65 -4.89 -13.76 -2.03
CA PRO A 65 -6.08 -13.31 -2.72
C PRO A 65 -5.77 -12.85 -4.15
N SER A 66 -6.69 -13.08 -5.09
CA SER A 66 -6.54 -12.60 -6.47
C SER A 66 -6.41 -11.08 -6.49
N GLY A 67 -5.34 -10.57 -7.12
CA GLY A 67 -5.06 -9.14 -7.22
C GLY A 67 -4.29 -8.55 -6.04
N ALA A 68 -4.07 -9.29 -4.94
CA ALA A 68 -3.24 -8.83 -3.83
C ALA A 68 -1.77 -8.62 -4.26
N ASP A 69 -1.27 -9.40 -5.22
CA ASP A 69 0.05 -9.24 -5.84
C ASP A 69 0.27 -7.89 -6.55
N ARG A 70 -0.81 -7.14 -6.81
CA ARG A 70 -0.81 -5.87 -7.55
C ARG A 70 -0.99 -4.66 -6.65
N ILE A 71 -1.23 -4.89 -5.37
CA ILE A 71 -1.38 -3.85 -4.36
C ILE A 71 -0.01 -3.63 -3.72
N ALA A 72 0.33 -2.36 -3.45
CA ALA A 72 1.52 -2.04 -2.67
C ALA A 72 1.24 -2.34 -1.19
N TRP A 73 2.16 -3.04 -0.53
CA TRP A 73 1.99 -3.45 0.86
C TRP A 73 3.13 -2.98 1.74
N THR A 74 2.78 -2.50 2.93
CA THR A 74 3.71 -2.24 4.03
C THR A 74 3.31 -3.04 5.25
N ARG A 75 4.27 -3.32 6.14
CA ARG A 75 3.96 -4.02 7.39
C ARG A 75 3.10 -3.12 8.29
N PRO A 76 2.04 -3.65 8.90
CA PRO A 76 1.06 -2.82 9.60
C PRO A 76 1.54 -2.30 10.97
N ALA A 77 2.56 -2.91 11.56
CA ALA A 77 3.11 -2.49 12.85
C ALA A 77 4.57 -2.93 13.04
N ALA A 78 5.28 -2.24 13.93
CA ALA A 78 6.51 -2.74 14.52
C ALA A 78 6.19 -3.94 15.43
N ARG A 79 7.16 -4.84 15.60
CA ARG A 79 7.00 -6.06 16.41
C ARG A 79 8.33 -6.50 16.98
N THR A 80 8.30 -7.15 18.14
CA THR A 80 9.44 -7.89 18.70
C THR A 80 9.46 -9.32 18.18
N TYR A 81 8.28 -9.94 18.04
CA TYR A 81 8.09 -11.23 17.36
C TYR A 81 6.71 -11.34 16.72
N SER A 82 6.45 -12.46 16.03
CA SER A 82 5.15 -12.75 15.43
C SER A 82 4.64 -14.14 15.77
N ALA A 83 3.33 -14.27 15.96
CA ALA A 83 2.66 -15.56 15.88
C ALA A 83 2.12 -15.75 14.45
N ALA A 84 2.49 -16.87 13.82
CA ALA A 84 2.20 -17.11 12.43
C ALA A 84 0.73 -17.46 12.19
N PHE A 85 0.24 -17.11 10.99
CA PHE A 85 -0.98 -17.68 10.42
C PHE A 85 -0.91 -19.21 10.40
N SER A 86 -2.04 -19.88 10.64
CA SER A 86 -2.11 -21.33 10.52
C SER A 86 -3.46 -21.78 9.98
N GLY A 87 -3.43 -22.67 8.99
CA GLY A 87 -4.64 -23.24 8.41
C GLY A 87 -4.36 -24.12 7.20
N THR A 88 -5.29 -25.03 6.94
CA THR A 88 -5.30 -25.86 5.72
C THR A 88 -6.28 -25.27 4.73
N PRO A 89 -5.91 -25.01 3.47
CA PRO A 89 -6.80 -24.41 2.49
C PRO A 89 -8.18 -25.10 2.42
N GLY A 90 -9.25 -24.32 2.51
CA GLY A 90 -10.64 -24.78 2.52
C GLY A 90 -11.19 -25.23 3.88
N GLN A 91 -10.33 -25.40 4.89
CA GLN A 91 -10.70 -25.74 6.27
C GLN A 91 -10.74 -24.48 7.15
N PRO A 92 -11.44 -24.51 8.30
CA PRO A 92 -11.30 -23.47 9.32
C PRO A 92 -9.83 -23.24 9.67
N ALA A 93 -9.41 -21.99 9.71
CA ALA A 93 -8.05 -21.64 10.11
C ALA A 93 -7.84 -21.96 11.60
N GLY A 94 -6.65 -22.44 11.96
CA GLY A 94 -6.22 -22.55 13.35
C GLY A 94 -5.84 -21.20 13.94
N HIS A 95 -5.34 -20.29 13.08
CA HIS A 95 -5.09 -18.89 13.39
C HIS A 95 -5.36 -18.06 12.13
N GLU A 96 -6.36 -17.18 12.20
CA GLU A 96 -6.99 -16.50 11.05
C GLU A 96 -6.15 -15.33 10.47
N GLY A 97 -5.06 -14.98 11.14
CA GLY A 97 -4.19 -13.87 10.77
C GLY A 97 -2.77 -14.09 11.28
N VAL A 98 -1.99 -13.02 11.27
CA VAL A 98 -0.66 -12.96 11.88
C VAL A 98 -0.71 -12.00 13.05
N ASP A 99 -0.20 -12.44 14.20
CA ASP A 99 -0.09 -11.56 15.36
C ASP A 99 1.26 -10.86 15.33
N TYR A 100 1.24 -9.54 15.33
CA TYR A 100 2.39 -8.68 15.49
C TYR A 100 2.49 -8.32 16.96
N VAL A 101 3.34 -9.02 17.71
CA VAL A 101 3.49 -8.81 19.16
C VAL A 101 4.59 -7.80 19.43
N HIS A 102 4.35 -6.89 20.37
CA HIS A 102 5.37 -5.96 20.85
C HIS A 102 5.39 -5.95 22.37
N ASP A 103 6.30 -6.71 22.95
CA ASP A 103 6.41 -6.95 24.40
C ASP A 103 7.37 -6.01 25.15
N ASP A 104 8.08 -5.13 24.43
CA ASP A 104 8.89 -4.09 25.08
C ASP A 104 8.01 -3.10 25.85
N THR A 105 8.05 -3.21 27.18
CA THR A 105 7.27 -2.38 28.11
C THR A 105 7.73 -0.92 28.18
N SER A 106 8.92 -0.60 27.65
CA SER A 106 9.41 0.78 27.59
C SER A 106 8.75 1.60 26.48
N VAL A 107 8.19 0.94 25.46
CA VAL A 107 7.43 1.58 24.39
C VAL A 107 5.98 1.76 24.85
N SER A 108 5.54 3.00 25.03
CA SER A 108 4.19 3.34 25.51
C SER A 108 3.11 2.95 24.51
N GLU A 109 3.33 3.23 23.23
CA GLU A 109 2.37 3.01 22.15
C GLU A 109 3.07 2.48 20.90
N VAL A 110 2.40 1.54 20.22
CA VAL A 110 2.86 1.02 18.92
C VAL A 110 1.80 1.39 17.90
N PRO A 111 2.08 2.34 16.99
CA PRO A 111 1.14 2.71 15.93
C PRO A 111 0.82 1.53 15.03
N VAL A 112 -0.47 1.34 14.75
CA VAL A 112 -0.96 0.43 13.71
C VAL A 112 -1.28 1.25 12.48
N LYS A 113 -0.79 0.80 11.33
CA LYS A 113 -0.85 1.48 10.05
C LYS A 113 -1.61 0.65 9.03
N ALA A 114 -2.32 1.31 8.13
CA ALA A 114 -2.92 0.67 6.98
C ALA A 114 -1.83 -0.01 6.13
N SER A 115 -1.94 -1.33 5.96
CA SER A 115 -0.97 -2.13 5.21
C SER A 115 -1.02 -1.83 3.71
N ALA A 116 -2.14 -1.31 3.21
CA ALA A 116 -2.34 -0.82 1.84
C ALA A 116 -3.36 0.32 1.81
N ALA A 117 -3.31 1.13 0.76
CA ALA A 117 -4.33 2.15 0.51
C ALA A 117 -5.70 1.49 0.26
N GLY A 118 -6.79 2.15 0.66
CA GLY A 118 -8.14 1.60 0.52
C GLY A 118 -9.24 2.45 1.14
N VAL A 119 -10.41 1.85 1.31
CA VAL A 119 -11.58 2.46 1.93
C VAL A 119 -11.94 1.70 3.19
N VAL A 120 -12.16 2.39 4.30
CA VAL A 120 -12.62 1.81 5.56
C VAL A 120 -14.00 1.19 5.36
N ALA A 121 -14.06 -0.14 5.43
CA ALA A 121 -15.26 -0.93 5.17
C ALA A 121 -16.05 -1.23 6.45
N TYR A 122 -15.37 -1.30 7.60
CA TYR A 122 -16.00 -1.59 8.88
C TYR A 122 -15.15 -1.04 10.03
N VAL A 123 -15.83 -0.56 11.07
CA VAL A 123 -15.18 -0.06 12.28
C VAL A 123 -15.92 -0.59 13.51
N ARG A 124 -15.19 -1.23 14.43
CA ARG A 124 -15.69 -1.78 15.69
C ARG A 124 -15.05 -1.09 16.89
N LYS A 125 -15.86 -0.51 17.79
CA LYS A 125 -15.39 0.26 18.98
C LYS A 125 -16.11 -0.13 20.29
N GLY A 126 -15.54 0.18 21.45
CA GLY A 126 -16.21 0.01 22.75
C GLY A 126 -15.95 -1.33 23.45
N CYS A 127 -15.10 -2.19 22.88
CA CYS A 127 -14.57 -3.34 23.59
C CYS A 127 -13.53 -2.89 24.61
N GLN A 128 -13.72 -3.27 25.87
CA GLN A 128 -12.76 -2.98 26.94
C GLN A 128 -11.52 -3.88 26.84
N GLN A 129 -10.45 -3.50 27.52
CA GLN A 129 -9.28 -4.34 27.77
C GLN A 129 -8.86 -4.23 29.25
N SER A 130 -8.21 -5.26 29.80
CA SER A 130 -7.65 -5.23 31.16
C SER A 130 -6.23 -4.63 31.20
N SER A 131 -5.20 -5.46 31.38
CA SER A 131 -3.80 -5.05 31.34
C SER A 131 -3.29 -5.04 29.91
N MET A 132 -2.37 -4.13 29.58
CA MET A 132 -1.70 -4.13 28.27
C MET A 132 -0.76 -5.34 28.09
N PHE A 133 -0.12 -5.79 29.16
CA PHE A 133 0.97 -6.78 29.13
C PHE A 133 0.62 -8.09 29.82
N GLY A 134 -0.67 -8.45 29.86
CA GLY A 134 -1.12 -9.71 30.41
C GLY A 134 -2.47 -10.10 29.84
N HIS A 135 -2.92 -11.32 30.17
CA HIS A 135 -4.12 -11.92 29.59
C HIS A 135 -5.34 -10.97 29.70
N ASN A 136 -6.00 -10.69 28.57
CA ASN A 136 -7.22 -9.89 28.62
C ASN A 136 -8.36 -10.74 29.17
N THR A 137 -8.84 -10.41 30.36
CA THR A 137 -9.97 -11.08 31.01
C THR A 137 -11.29 -10.32 30.82
N SER A 138 -11.25 -9.15 30.19
CA SER A 138 -12.41 -8.28 30.00
C SER A 138 -13.03 -8.49 28.61
N ALA A 139 -14.32 -8.87 28.58
CA ALA A 139 -15.13 -8.92 27.36
C ALA A 139 -14.44 -9.60 26.16
N ARG A 140 -13.87 -10.79 26.37
CA ARG A 140 -13.04 -11.50 25.36
C ARG A 140 -13.76 -11.73 24.04
N GLU A 141 -15.07 -12.02 24.09
CA GLU A 141 -15.88 -12.23 22.89
C GLU A 141 -16.44 -10.92 22.29
N CYS A 142 -16.09 -9.75 22.83
CA CYS A 142 -16.51 -8.48 22.24
C CYS A 142 -15.91 -8.33 20.83
N GLY A 143 -16.73 -7.84 19.89
CA GLY A 143 -16.28 -7.67 18.51
C GLY A 143 -16.01 -8.97 17.77
N GLY A 144 -16.65 -10.08 18.13
CA GLY A 144 -16.46 -11.40 17.51
C GLY A 144 -15.18 -12.10 17.95
N GLY A 145 -14.56 -11.63 19.04
CA GLY A 145 -13.23 -12.05 19.48
C GLY A 145 -12.12 -11.10 19.02
N TRP A 146 -12.32 -10.33 17.94
CA TRP A 146 -11.31 -9.37 17.44
C TRP A 146 -11.17 -8.10 18.29
N GLY A 147 -12.09 -7.83 19.23
CA GLY A 147 -12.07 -6.60 20.03
C GLY A 147 -12.34 -5.35 19.18
N ASN A 148 -11.69 -4.23 19.53
CA ASN A 148 -11.76 -3.03 18.69
C ASN A 148 -10.93 -3.25 17.43
N HIS A 149 -11.51 -2.95 16.27
CA HIS A 149 -10.83 -3.22 15.01
C HIS A 149 -11.34 -2.37 13.86
N VAL A 150 -10.51 -2.28 12.82
CA VAL A 150 -10.83 -1.65 11.54
C VAL A 150 -10.72 -2.70 10.44
N VAL A 151 -11.61 -2.66 9.46
CA VAL A 151 -11.49 -3.42 8.21
C VAL A 151 -11.38 -2.44 7.07
N ILE A 152 -10.40 -2.65 6.19
CA ILE A 152 -10.14 -1.81 5.02
C ILE A 152 -10.35 -2.67 3.77
N SER A 153 -11.15 -2.17 2.82
CA SER A 153 -11.29 -2.73 1.49
C SER A 153 -10.23 -2.16 0.57
N HIS A 154 -9.59 -3.02 -0.22
CA HIS A 154 -8.60 -2.64 -1.23
C HIS A 154 -9.12 -2.87 -2.66
N GLY A 155 -10.43 -3.09 -2.81
CA GLY A 155 -11.07 -3.48 -4.07
C GLY A 155 -10.91 -4.96 -4.41
N LYS A 156 -11.63 -5.41 -5.45
CA LYS A 156 -11.63 -6.81 -5.93
C LYS A 156 -11.85 -7.85 -4.81
N ASN A 157 -12.71 -7.53 -3.85
CA ASN A 157 -13.02 -8.35 -2.68
C ASN A 157 -11.83 -8.60 -1.75
N VAL A 158 -10.72 -7.88 -1.85
CA VAL A 158 -9.58 -7.98 -0.94
C VAL A 158 -9.77 -7.05 0.24
N TYR A 159 -9.59 -7.57 1.46
CA TYR A 159 -9.74 -6.84 2.70
C TYR A 159 -8.56 -7.11 3.63
N THR A 160 -8.26 -6.12 4.48
CA THR A 160 -7.42 -6.32 5.67
C THR A 160 -8.18 -5.98 6.93
N ARG A 161 -7.95 -6.75 8.00
CA ARG A 161 -8.47 -6.47 9.36
C ARG A 161 -7.31 -6.15 10.30
N TYR A 162 -7.51 -5.14 11.13
CA TYR A 162 -6.56 -4.69 12.15
C TYR A 162 -7.25 -4.79 13.52
N ALA A 163 -6.98 -5.86 14.25
CA ALA A 163 -7.70 -6.24 15.46
C ALA A 163 -6.93 -6.02 16.76
N HIS A 164 -7.63 -6.19 17.88
CA HIS A 164 -7.18 -5.97 19.25
C HIS A 164 -6.69 -4.55 19.53
N LEU A 165 -7.18 -3.55 18.79
CA LEU A 165 -6.76 -2.15 18.94
C LEU A 165 -7.10 -1.60 20.32
N LEU A 166 -6.30 -0.63 20.76
CA LEU A 166 -6.47 0.08 22.02
C LEU A 166 -7.83 0.82 22.03
N PRO A 167 -8.67 0.67 23.09
CA PRO A 167 -9.92 1.41 23.20
C PRO A 167 -9.69 2.92 23.07
N GLY A 168 -10.52 3.59 22.27
CA GLY A 168 -10.41 5.03 22.02
C GLY A 168 -9.36 5.46 20.98
N SER A 169 -8.53 4.55 20.46
CA SER A 169 -7.49 4.89 19.48
C SER A 169 -7.99 5.02 18.04
N ILE A 170 -9.16 4.47 17.71
CA ILE A 170 -9.70 4.46 16.35
C ILE A 170 -10.46 5.76 16.07
N GLN A 171 -9.89 6.62 15.24
CA GLN A 171 -10.51 7.89 14.80
C GLN A 171 -11.22 7.79 13.44
N TRP A 172 -11.14 6.63 12.80
CA TRP A 172 -11.70 6.38 11.46
C TRP A 172 -13.19 6.03 11.49
N THR A 173 -13.84 6.30 10.37
CA THR A 173 -15.25 5.99 10.10
C THR A 173 -15.40 5.24 8.77
N VAL A 174 -16.48 4.48 8.65
CA VAL A 174 -16.80 3.73 7.42
C VAL A 174 -17.02 4.70 6.26
N GLY A 175 -16.36 4.41 5.14
CA GLY A 175 -16.31 5.26 3.95
C GLY A 175 -15.05 6.12 3.83
N ASP A 176 -14.27 6.27 4.91
CA ASP A 176 -13.03 7.04 4.86
C ASP A 176 -12.00 6.37 3.95
N ARG A 177 -11.27 7.20 3.21
CA ARG A 177 -10.13 6.77 2.38
C ARG A 177 -8.87 6.82 3.22
N VAL A 178 -8.07 5.75 3.15
CA VAL A 178 -6.79 5.65 3.83
C VAL A 178 -5.66 5.40 2.84
N ALA A 179 -4.51 6.04 3.07
CA ALA A 179 -3.29 5.81 2.30
C ALA A 179 -2.49 4.63 2.89
N LEU A 180 -1.60 4.05 2.08
CA LEU A 180 -0.61 3.08 2.56
C LEU A 180 0.22 3.70 3.69
N GLY A 181 0.41 2.97 4.77
CA GLY A 181 1.19 3.40 5.94
C GLY A 181 0.49 4.41 6.83
N GLN A 182 -0.73 4.85 6.49
CA GLN A 182 -1.47 5.81 7.30
C GLN A 182 -1.83 5.21 8.66
N PRO A 183 -1.56 5.91 9.79
CA PRO A 183 -1.95 5.44 11.11
C PRO A 183 -3.48 5.26 11.23
N ILE A 184 -3.91 4.08 11.67
CA ILE A 184 -5.32 3.70 11.80
C ILE A 184 -5.77 3.33 13.21
N GLY A 185 -4.83 3.24 14.14
CA GLY A 185 -5.07 3.02 15.56
C GLY A 185 -3.77 2.74 16.30
N ILE A 186 -3.90 2.36 17.57
CA ILE A 186 -2.78 1.95 18.41
C ILE A 186 -2.96 0.48 18.79
N MET A 187 -1.87 -0.28 18.78
CA MET A 187 -1.84 -1.68 19.22
C MET A 187 -2.31 -1.77 20.67
N GLY A 188 -3.27 -2.67 20.93
CA GLY A 188 -3.88 -2.82 22.24
C GLY A 188 -3.93 -4.27 22.68
N ASN A 189 -4.88 -4.57 23.56
CA ASN A 189 -5.13 -5.90 24.10
C ASN A 189 -6.65 -6.15 24.29
N SER A 190 -7.49 -5.59 23.42
CA SER A 190 -8.95 -5.74 23.50
C SER A 190 -9.43 -7.04 22.84
N GLY A 191 -10.57 -7.59 23.26
CA GLY A 191 -11.10 -8.85 22.71
C GLY A 191 -10.32 -10.08 23.21
N ARG A 192 -10.29 -11.15 22.41
CA ARG A 192 -9.67 -12.44 22.76
C ARG A 192 -8.17 -12.41 22.53
N SER A 193 -7.48 -11.62 23.35
CA SER A 193 -6.05 -11.34 23.27
C SER A 193 -5.34 -11.68 24.58
N GLU A 194 -4.10 -12.16 24.47
CA GLU A 194 -3.29 -12.64 25.62
C GLU A 194 -2.28 -11.59 26.12
N VAL A 195 -1.85 -10.70 25.24
CA VAL A 195 -0.85 -9.65 25.49
C VAL A 195 -0.98 -8.59 24.41
N ARG A 196 -0.39 -7.41 24.58
CA ARG A 196 -0.33 -6.38 23.54
C ARG A 196 0.17 -6.93 22.20
N HIS A 197 -0.72 -6.99 21.22
CA HIS A 197 -0.40 -7.34 19.85
C HIS A 197 -1.43 -6.75 18.89
N LEU A 198 -1.06 -6.71 17.61
CA LEU A 198 -1.99 -6.50 16.52
C LEU A 198 -2.27 -7.86 15.89
N HIS A 199 -3.53 -8.29 15.90
CA HIS A 199 -3.96 -9.39 15.03
C HIS A 199 -4.30 -8.82 13.66
N PHE A 200 -3.55 -9.25 12.63
CA PHE A 200 -3.68 -8.74 11.27
C PHE A 200 -4.16 -9.84 10.34
N GLU A 201 -5.31 -9.63 9.69
CA GLU A 201 -5.84 -10.55 8.69
C GLU A 201 -5.70 -9.96 7.29
N LEU A 202 -5.34 -10.81 6.33
CA LEU A 202 -5.56 -10.59 4.90
C LEU A 202 -6.64 -11.57 4.45
N GLY A 203 -7.71 -11.09 3.82
CA GLY A 203 -8.80 -11.98 3.42
C GLY A 203 -9.64 -11.50 2.26
N THR A 204 -10.62 -12.32 1.91
CA THR A 204 -11.59 -12.03 0.87
C THR A 204 -13.01 -12.05 1.41
N ARG A 205 -13.87 -11.19 0.85
CA ARG A 205 -15.31 -11.21 1.15
C ARG A 205 -16.12 -10.77 -0.05
N ALA A 206 -17.11 -11.57 -0.45
CA ALA A 206 -18.00 -11.26 -1.57
C ALA A 206 -19.07 -10.24 -1.19
N ALA A 207 -19.64 -10.37 0.01
CA ALA A 207 -20.63 -9.43 0.53
C ALA A 207 -19.95 -8.22 1.19
N ALA A 208 -20.49 -7.02 0.97
CA ALA A 208 -20.04 -5.83 1.71
C ALA A 208 -20.21 -6.02 3.23
N PHE A 209 -19.41 -5.29 4.01
CA PHE A 209 -19.62 -5.23 5.44
C PHE A 209 -20.89 -4.43 5.74
N ASN A 210 -21.71 -4.90 6.70
CA ASN A 210 -22.79 -4.11 7.25
C ASN A 210 -22.22 -3.35 8.46
N PRO A 211 -22.07 -2.02 8.39
CA PRO A 211 -21.42 -1.26 9.44
C PRO A 211 -22.32 -1.03 10.66
N CYS A 212 -23.61 -1.37 10.55
CA CYS A 212 -24.60 -1.20 11.61
C CYS A 212 -24.74 -2.42 12.53
N THR A 213 -24.04 -3.51 12.24
CA THR A 213 -24.24 -4.80 12.92
C THR A 213 -22.96 -5.29 13.58
N ALA A 214 -23.10 -6.35 14.38
CA ALA A 214 -21.98 -7.08 14.95
C ALA A 214 -20.97 -7.54 13.88
N SER A 215 -19.77 -7.83 14.35
CA SER A 215 -18.61 -8.14 13.51
C SER A 215 -18.84 -9.36 12.62
N GLN A 216 -18.42 -9.25 11.36
CA GLN A 216 -18.61 -10.29 10.36
C GLN A 216 -17.24 -10.88 9.94
N SER A 217 -17.20 -12.21 9.78
CA SER A 217 -16.03 -12.94 9.28
C SER A 217 -15.73 -12.62 7.82
N LEU A 218 -14.47 -12.70 7.39
CA LEU A 218 -14.16 -12.78 5.96
C LEU A 218 -14.56 -14.18 5.45
N ASP A 219 -14.76 -14.33 4.14
CA ASP A 219 -15.12 -15.62 3.54
C ASP A 219 -13.90 -16.56 3.52
N ALA A 220 -12.71 -16.00 3.31
CA ALA A 220 -11.44 -16.69 3.45
C ALA A 220 -10.33 -15.77 3.95
N VAL A 221 -9.36 -16.32 4.68
CA VAL A 221 -8.18 -15.64 5.21
C VAL A 221 -6.89 -16.29 4.70
N TYR A 222 -5.84 -15.50 4.51
CA TYR A 222 -4.62 -15.90 3.83
C TYR A 222 -3.40 -15.50 4.67
N ASP A 223 -2.32 -16.25 4.47
CA ASP A 223 -1.03 -15.95 5.09
C ASP A 223 -0.45 -14.64 4.54
N SER A 224 -0.58 -13.56 5.34
CA SER A 224 -0.11 -12.24 4.96
C SER A 224 1.43 -12.12 4.91
N GLU A 225 2.19 -13.06 5.48
CA GLU A 225 3.66 -13.04 5.34
C GLU A 225 4.12 -13.39 3.92
N LYS A 226 3.21 -13.86 3.05
CA LYS A 226 3.47 -14.06 1.62
C LYS A 226 3.34 -12.78 0.79
N LEU A 227 2.88 -11.68 1.38
CA LEU A 227 2.80 -10.39 0.68
C LEU A 227 4.20 -9.83 0.36
N PRO A 228 4.37 -9.15 -0.78
CA PRO A 228 5.65 -8.57 -1.18
C PRO A 228 5.93 -7.24 -0.45
N TYR A 229 6.06 -7.27 0.88
CA TYR A 229 6.29 -6.06 1.69
C TYR A 229 7.51 -5.27 1.23
N GLY A 230 7.35 -3.96 1.03
CA GLY A 230 8.45 -3.05 0.67
C GLY A 230 8.98 -3.18 -0.76
N ASN A 231 8.41 -4.10 -1.57
CA ASN A 231 8.69 -4.18 -2.99
C ASN A 231 7.59 -3.42 -3.76
N ALA A 232 7.97 -2.78 -4.87
CA ALA A 232 6.98 -2.28 -5.82
C ALA A 232 6.07 -3.45 -6.24
N PRO A 233 4.74 -3.24 -6.36
CA PRO A 233 3.82 -4.32 -6.68
C PRO A 233 4.27 -5.07 -7.94
N THR A 234 4.41 -6.38 -7.83
CA THR A 234 4.77 -7.25 -8.97
C THR A 234 3.58 -7.37 -9.90
N ARG A 235 3.29 -6.30 -10.65
CA ARG A 235 2.16 -6.29 -11.58
C ARG A 235 2.33 -7.38 -12.63
N PRO A 236 1.31 -8.20 -12.93
CA PRO A 236 1.41 -9.15 -14.03
C PRO A 236 1.60 -8.39 -15.35
N LEU A 237 2.44 -8.95 -16.21
CA LEU A 237 2.96 -8.34 -17.44
C LEU A 237 1.86 -7.89 -18.43
N GLY A 238 0.62 -8.36 -18.28
CA GLY A 238 -0.48 -8.12 -19.22
C GLY A 238 -1.38 -6.90 -18.96
N GLU A 239 -1.26 -6.20 -17.82
CA GLU A 239 -2.12 -5.02 -17.54
C GLU A 239 -1.44 -3.67 -17.78
N ILE A 240 -0.13 -3.66 -17.95
CA ILE A 240 0.69 -2.47 -18.13
C ILE A 240 0.80 -2.17 -19.64
N SER A 241 0.42 -0.96 -20.07
CA SER A 241 0.48 -0.57 -21.48
C SER A 241 1.85 0.01 -21.81
N CYS A 242 2.66 -0.75 -22.55
CA CYS A 242 3.78 -0.18 -23.31
C CYS A 242 3.30 0.26 -24.70
N PRO A 243 4.01 1.16 -25.40
CA PRO A 243 3.69 1.50 -26.78
C PRO A 243 3.73 0.27 -27.69
N ALA A 244 3.04 0.35 -28.83
CA ALA A 244 3.04 -0.71 -29.83
C ALA A 244 4.46 -1.15 -30.20
N GLY A 245 4.72 -2.46 -30.14
CA GLY A 245 6.05 -3.05 -30.39
C GLY A 245 6.96 -3.15 -29.17
N TYR A 246 6.56 -2.65 -27.99
CA TYR A 246 7.34 -2.77 -26.76
C TYR A 246 6.63 -3.71 -25.76
N GLY A 247 7.40 -4.56 -25.08
CA GLY A 247 6.94 -5.38 -23.96
C GLY A 247 7.53 -4.89 -22.64
N LEU A 248 6.85 -5.13 -21.53
CA LEU A 248 7.41 -4.80 -20.21
C LEU A 248 8.44 -5.86 -19.80
N SER A 249 9.68 -5.43 -19.59
CA SER A 249 10.79 -6.32 -19.19
C SER A 249 11.34 -5.90 -17.84
N GLN A 250 11.66 -6.87 -16.98
CA GLN A 250 12.38 -6.64 -15.73
C GLN A 250 13.86 -6.37 -16.03
N VAL A 251 14.41 -5.35 -15.37
CA VAL A 251 15.77 -4.84 -15.66
C VAL A 251 16.76 -5.06 -14.53
N ASN A 252 16.30 -5.43 -13.33
CA ASN A 252 17.15 -5.78 -12.19
C ASN A 252 16.47 -6.75 -11.21
N GLY A 253 17.20 -7.26 -10.23
CA GLY A 253 16.70 -8.19 -9.22
C GLY A 253 15.71 -7.58 -8.20
N ALA A 254 15.68 -6.25 -8.08
CA ALA A 254 14.78 -5.52 -7.17
C ALA A 254 13.40 -5.22 -7.78
N GLY A 255 13.10 -5.77 -8.96
CA GLY A 255 11.78 -5.64 -9.60
C GLY A 255 11.62 -4.39 -10.46
N GLY A 256 12.70 -3.67 -10.78
CA GLY A 256 12.68 -2.55 -11.72
C GLY A 256 12.31 -2.99 -13.13
N ARG A 257 11.59 -2.15 -13.88
CA ARG A 257 11.02 -2.51 -15.20
C ARG A 257 11.08 -1.37 -16.20
N LEU A 258 11.25 -1.71 -17.47
CA LEU A 258 11.19 -0.79 -18.61
C LEU A 258 10.37 -1.40 -19.74
N CYS A 259 9.79 -0.55 -20.60
CA CYS A 259 9.23 -0.98 -21.87
C CYS A 259 10.39 -1.24 -22.85
N ILE A 260 10.61 -2.49 -23.23
CA ILE A 260 11.71 -2.93 -24.10
C ILE A 260 11.15 -3.56 -25.36
N ASN A 261 11.67 -3.14 -26.51
CA ASN A 261 11.49 -3.84 -27.77
C ASN A 261 12.70 -4.77 -27.94
N GLU A 262 12.50 -6.06 -27.72
CA GLU A 262 13.57 -7.07 -27.80
C GLU A 262 14.06 -7.29 -29.24
N THR A 263 13.27 -6.93 -30.25
CA THR A 263 13.66 -7.03 -31.66
C THR A 263 14.58 -5.88 -32.07
N SER A 264 14.26 -4.64 -31.69
CA SER A 264 15.08 -3.47 -32.03
C SER A 264 16.20 -3.20 -31.02
N GLY A 265 16.13 -3.80 -29.83
CA GLY A 265 17.10 -3.59 -28.76
C GLY A 265 16.95 -2.22 -28.08
N ASP A 266 15.76 -1.64 -28.12
CA ASP A 266 15.49 -0.31 -27.55
C ASP A 266 14.64 -0.38 -26.29
N ALA A 267 14.87 0.54 -25.38
CA ALA A 267 13.99 0.87 -24.28
C ALA A 267 13.21 2.14 -24.62
N TRP A 268 11.92 2.13 -24.30
CA TRP A 268 11.04 3.28 -24.35
C TRP A 268 10.87 3.86 -22.95
N GLY A 269 11.03 5.18 -22.85
CA GLY A 269 10.92 5.93 -21.61
C GLY A 269 9.47 6.08 -21.12
N PRO A 270 9.15 7.07 -20.29
CA PRO A 270 9.99 8.18 -19.89
C PRO A 270 11.07 7.74 -18.92
N PHE A 271 12.25 8.34 -19.08
CA PHE A 271 13.36 8.21 -18.15
C PHE A 271 13.26 9.31 -17.11
N THR A 272 13.62 9.03 -15.86
CA THR A 272 13.69 10.04 -14.79
C THR A 272 14.75 11.09 -15.10
N GLN A 273 14.64 12.27 -14.50
CA GLN A 273 15.68 13.28 -14.61
C GLN A 273 17.02 12.75 -14.08
N GLY A 274 17.02 11.98 -12.99
CA GLY A 274 18.24 11.30 -12.52
C GLY A 274 18.89 10.36 -13.54
N MET A 275 18.09 9.63 -14.33
CA MET A 275 18.61 8.83 -15.45
C MET A 275 19.15 9.72 -16.57
N VAL A 276 18.44 10.80 -16.92
CA VAL A 276 18.87 11.76 -17.96
C VAL A 276 20.17 12.46 -17.57
N ASP A 277 20.29 12.87 -16.31
CA ASP A 277 21.48 13.53 -15.78
C ASP A 277 22.68 12.58 -15.83
N ARG A 278 22.49 11.31 -15.46
CA ARG A 278 23.53 10.30 -15.64
C ARG A 278 23.87 10.06 -17.11
N CYS A 279 22.87 9.99 -18.00
CA CYS A 279 23.12 9.86 -19.44
C CYS A 279 24.03 10.99 -19.95
N LYS A 280 23.75 12.23 -19.55
CA LYS A 280 24.56 13.41 -19.89
C LYS A 280 25.96 13.33 -19.27
N GLN A 281 26.05 12.93 -18.01
CA GLN A 281 27.32 12.75 -17.30
C GLN A 281 28.23 11.72 -17.99
N TYR A 282 27.66 10.64 -18.51
CA TYR A 282 28.38 9.57 -19.21
C TYR A 282 28.54 9.82 -20.72
N GLY A 283 28.22 11.02 -21.22
CA GLY A 283 28.46 11.41 -22.60
C GLY A 283 27.49 10.80 -23.63
N GLY A 284 26.26 10.46 -23.22
CA GLY A 284 25.24 9.89 -24.12
C GLY A 284 24.73 10.82 -25.23
N GLY A 285 25.15 12.08 -25.22
CA GLY A 285 24.88 13.04 -26.31
C GLY A 285 23.39 13.36 -26.48
N PRO A 286 22.94 13.68 -27.72
CA PRO A 286 21.55 14.06 -27.98
C PRO A 286 20.52 12.98 -27.67
N ALA A 287 20.94 11.71 -27.56
CA ALA A 287 20.04 10.61 -27.21
C ALA A 287 19.41 10.81 -25.82
N CYS A 288 20.11 11.47 -24.89
CA CYS A 288 19.64 11.72 -23.53
C CYS A 288 18.37 12.58 -23.48
N ASP A 289 18.10 13.37 -24.52
CA ASP A 289 16.92 14.25 -24.60
C ASP A 289 15.72 13.57 -25.31
N THR A 290 15.83 12.27 -25.61
CA THR A 290 14.78 11.49 -26.28
C THR A 290 14.08 10.52 -25.32
N ASN A 291 12.91 10.04 -25.72
CA ASN A 291 12.16 9.00 -25.01
C ASN A 291 12.49 7.58 -25.51
N ARG A 292 13.54 7.39 -26.31
CA ARG A 292 13.96 6.10 -26.86
C ARG A 292 15.47 5.94 -26.71
N TRP A 293 15.88 5.06 -25.82
CA TRP A 293 17.28 4.76 -25.55
C TRP A 293 17.61 3.33 -25.98
N SER A 294 18.89 3.02 -26.20
CA SER A 294 19.27 1.61 -26.34
C SER A 294 18.96 0.86 -25.04
N LYS A 295 18.56 -0.42 -25.15
CA LYS A 295 18.30 -1.30 -24.00
C LYS A 295 19.46 -1.29 -23.02
N SER A 296 20.69 -1.43 -23.52
CA SER A 296 21.90 -1.47 -22.68
C SER A 296 22.09 -0.18 -21.89
N MET A 297 21.91 0.98 -22.52
CA MET A 297 22.02 2.28 -21.86
C MET A 297 20.92 2.45 -20.81
N ALA A 298 19.67 2.18 -21.17
CA ALA A 298 18.55 2.36 -20.25
C ALA A 298 18.61 1.43 -19.04
N VAL A 299 18.96 0.15 -19.24
CA VAL A 299 19.14 -0.82 -18.16
C VAL A 299 20.33 -0.43 -17.28
N GLY A 300 21.47 -0.05 -17.88
CA GLY A 300 22.66 0.34 -17.12
C GLY A 300 22.47 1.61 -16.29
N LEU A 301 21.65 2.54 -16.76
CA LEU A 301 21.36 3.79 -16.07
C LEU A 301 20.18 3.70 -15.09
N TYR A 302 19.35 2.65 -15.16
CA TYR A 302 18.19 2.45 -14.28
C TYR A 302 18.59 2.36 -12.81
N GLY A 303 19.69 1.67 -12.51
CA GLY A 303 20.14 1.39 -11.15
C GLY A 303 19.71 0.01 -10.63
N THR A 304 19.99 -0.23 -9.34
CA THR A 304 19.82 -1.54 -8.70
C THR A 304 18.51 -1.69 -7.93
N GLU A 305 17.80 -0.59 -7.68
CA GLU A 305 16.57 -0.54 -6.88
C GLU A 305 15.31 -0.79 -7.72
N GLY A 306 14.17 -0.99 -7.07
CA GLY A 306 12.87 -1.15 -7.76
C GLY A 306 12.48 0.09 -8.57
N CYS A 307 12.80 1.28 -8.07
CA CYS A 307 12.60 2.54 -8.78
C CYS A 307 13.85 3.02 -9.52
N PRO A 308 13.70 3.66 -10.70
CA PRO A 308 14.83 4.19 -11.45
C PRO A 308 15.53 5.29 -10.67
N VAL A 309 16.84 5.42 -10.88
CA VAL A 309 17.69 6.46 -10.29
C VAL A 309 17.05 7.84 -10.40
N GLY A 310 17.07 8.61 -9.31
CA GLY A 310 16.44 9.93 -9.24
C GLY A 310 14.97 9.91 -8.85
N SER A 311 14.36 8.74 -8.78
CA SER A 311 13.01 8.55 -8.26
C SER A 311 12.98 7.65 -7.03
N CYS A 312 11.86 7.67 -6.31
CA CYS A 312 11.58 6.81 -5.19
C CYS A 312 10.15 6.27 -5.28
N PHE A 313 9.85 5.18 -4.58
CA PHE A 313 8.49 4.68 -4.55
C PHE A 313 7.59 5.64 -3.77
N ASP A 314 6.48 6.05 -4.39
CA ASP A 314 5.53 6.97 -3.80
C ASP A 314 4.26 6.24 -3.35
N ASP A 315 4.13 6.11 -2.04
CA ASP A 315 3.08 5.35 -1.38
C ASP A 315 1.66 5.88 -1.65
N LEU A 316 1.52 7.17 -1.98
CA LEU A 316 0.22 7.76 -2.29
C LEU A 316 -0.34 7.22 -3.61
N VAL A 317 0.53 7.10 -4.62
CA VAL A 317 0.11 6.72 -5.96
C VAL A 317 0.44 5.27 -6.30
N GLY A 318 1.36 4.63 -5.56
CA GLY A 318 1.83 3.28 -5.84
C GLY A 318 2.73 3.19 -7.08
N TYR A 319 3.45 4.27 -7.39
CA TYR A 319 4.37 4.39 -8.53
C TYR A 319 5.67 5.05 -8.10
N CYS A 320 6.74 4.84 -8.85
CA CYS A 320 7.96 5.61 -8.67
C CYS A 320 7.70 7.08 -8.99
N ALA A 321 8.15 8.01 -8.16
CA ALA A 321 7.98 9.44 -8.36
C ALA A 321 9.28 10.22 -8.14
N GLU A 322 9.42 11.32 -8.87
CA GLU A 322 10.57 12.23 -8.83
C GLU A 322 10.11 13.66 -8.64
N SER A 323 10.77 14.39 -7.73
CA SER A 323 10.59 15.83 -7.58
C SER A 323 11.39 16.57 -8.66
N ARG A 324 10.76 17.52 -9.34
CA ARG A 324 11.41 18.37 -10.35
C ARG A 324 12.14 19.58 -9.77
N GLY A 325 12.23 19.71 -8.44
CA GLY A 325 12.90 20.86 -7.79
C GLY A 325 12.16 22.19 -7.90
N ASN A 326 10.98 22.22 -8.53
CA ASN A 326 10.08 23.38 -8.65
C ASN A 326 8.75 23.18 -7.89
N GLY A 327 8.73 22.27 -6.92
CA GLY A 327 7.53 21.87 -6.19
C GLY A 327 6.63 20.86 -6.91
N ASN A 328 6.87 20.57 -8.20
CA ASN A 328 6.14 19.53 -8.92
C ASN A 328 6.77 18.15 -8.70
N VAL A 329 5.92 17.15 -8.49
CA VAL A 329 6.30 15.74 -8.41
C VAL A 329 5.62 14.98 -9.54
N ASP A 330 6.39 14.20 -10.29
CA ASP A 330 5.87 13.34 -11.34
C ASP A 330 5.99 11.88 -10.95
N ALA A 331 4.92 11.13 -11.18
CA ALA A 331 4.91 9.69 -11.10
C ALA A 331 5.20 9.06 -12.47
N PHE A 332 5.96 7.97 -12.46
CA PHE A 332 6.43 7.24 -13.62
C PHE A 332 5.66 5.94 -13.75
N GLY A 333 5.02 5.78 -14.90
CA GLY A 333 4.46 4.54 -15.37
C GLY A 333 5.55 3.58 -15.87
N PRO A 334 5.18 2.60 -16.72
CA PRO A 334 3.95 2.55 -17.51
C PRO A 334 2.65 2.31 -16.71
N PHE A 335 1.58 2.98 -17.15
CA PHE A 335 0.25 2.95 -16.54
C PHE A 335 -0.63 1.87 -17.18
N PRO A 336 -1.57 1.27 -16.42
CA PRO A 336 -2.44 0.24 -16.95
C PRO A 336 -3.53 0.84 -17.84
N ALA A 337 -4.03 0.06 -18.79
CA ALA A 337 -5.00 0.56 -19.79
C ALA A 337 -6.25 1.20 -19.16
N TRP A 338 -6.75 0.66 -18.05
CA TRP A 338 -7.89 1.23 -17.33
C TRP A 338 -7.59 2.61 -16.73
N LEU A 339 -6.36 2.84 -16.27
CA LEU A 339 -5.95 4.10 -15.67
C LEU A 339 -5.67 5.13 -16.76
N VAL A 340 -5.10 4.71 -17.90
CA VAL A 340 -5.00 5.53 -19.11
C VAL A 340 -6.39 5.96 -19.59
N ALA A 341 -7.37 5.05 -19.59
CA ALA A 341 -8.76 5.36 -19.91
C ALA A 341 -9.37 6.39 -18.93
N LYS A 342 -9.12 6.26 -17.62
CA LYS A 342 -9.52 7.28 -16.63
C LYS A 342 -8.88 8.64 -16.87
N CYS A 343 -7.58 8.67 -17.19
CA CYS A 343 -6.89 9.91 -17.53
C CYS A 343 -7.56 10.60 -18.74
N ASN A 344 -7.89 9.82 -19.78
CA ASN A 344 -8.58 10.34 -20.96
C ASN A 344 -9.97 10.87 -20.60
N ALA A 345 -10.71 10.17 -19.76
CA ALA A 345 -12.03 10.60 -19.28
C ALA A 345 -11.97 11.87 -18.42
N ALA A 346 -10.89 12.05 -17.65
CA ALA A 346 -10.66 13.24 -16.83
C ALA A 346 -10.12 14.45 -17.63
N GLY A 347 -10.07 14.37 -18.95
CA GLY A 347 -9.63 15.48 -19.82
C GLY A 347 -8.12 15.67 -19.88
N GLY A 348 -7.31 14.70 -19.44
CA GLY A 348 -5.84 14.79 -19.52
C GLY A 348 -5.30 14.85 -20.96
N GLY A 349 -6.10 14.39 -21.94
CA GLY A 349 -5.76 14.39 -23.36
C GLY A 349 -4.95 13.15 -23.79
N ALA A 350 -5.24 12.64 -24.99
CA ALA A 350 -4.72 11.35 -25.48
C ALA A 350 -3.19 11.24 -25.41
N THR A 351 -2.47 12.29 -25.82
CA THR A 351 -1.01 12.30 -25.82
C THR A 351 -0.43 12.27 -24.41
N ALA A 352 -0.95 13.08 -23.48
CA ALA A 352 -0.47 13.11 -22.10
C ALA A 352 -0.82 11.81 -21.35
N CYS A 353 -2.02 11.27 -21.55
CA CYS A 353 -2.44 10.01 -20.94
C CYS A 353 -1.69 8.81 -21.52
N SER A 354 -1.25 8.87 -22.78
CA SER A 354 -0.36 7.86 -23.36
C SER A 354 1.10 8.01 -22.92
N SER A 355 1.46 9.13 -22.28
CA SER A 355 2.78 9.29 -21.67
C SER A 355 2.85 8.48 -20.39
N ALA A 356 4.00 7.85 -20.12
CA ALA A 356 4.24 7.15 -18.85
C ALA A 356 4.83 8.08 -17.77
N ARG A 357 4.54 9.39 -17.83
CA ARG A 357 4.95 10.37 -16.81
C ARG A 357 3.78 11.31 -16.54
N TRP A 358 3.15 11.20 -15.38
CA TRP A 358 2.03 12.05 -14.99
C TRP A 358 2.36 12.84 -13.74
N ASN A 359 1.76 14.02 -13.59
CA ASN A 359 1.80 14.73 -12.32
C ASN A 359 1.24 13.82 -11.21
N ARG A 360 1.95 13.74 -10.09
CA ARG A 360 1.62 12.87 -8.95
C ARG A 360 0.21 13.13 -8.40
N ASN A 361 -0.14 14.39 -8.17
CA ASN A 361 -1.44 14.74 -7.57
C ASN A 361 -2.58 14.47 -8.54
N PHE A 362 -2.37 14.72 -9.82
CA PHE A 362 -3.32 14.31 -10.86
C PHE A 362 -3.50 12.80 -10.87
N LEU A 363 -2.42 12.01 -10.87
CA LEU A 363 -2.51 10.56 -10.79
C LEU A 363 -3.25 10.10 -9.52
N ALA A 364 -2.96 10.69 -8.36
CA ALA A 364 -3.66 10.39 -7.11
C ALA A 364 -5.17 10.60 -7.23
N SER A 365 -5.62 11.64 -7.96
CA SER A 365 -7.04 11.90 -8.22
C SER A 365 -7.75 10.84 -9.09
N LEU A 366 -7.00 10.07 -9.88
CA LEU A 366 -7.55 9.02 -10.76
C LEU A 366 -7.62 7.65 -10.06
N LEU A 367 -6.84 7.48 -8.99
CA LEU A 367 -6.74 6.23 -8.23
C LEU A 367 -7.97 6.08 -7.30
N PRO A 368 -8.42 4.82 -7.09
CA PRO A 368 -9.70 4.51 -6.47
C PRO A 368 -9.85 4.91 -5.03
#